data_AF-A0A2C0ZDI5-F1
#
_entry.id   AF-A0A2C0ZDI5-F1
#
_cell.length_a   1.000
_cell.length_b   1.000
_cell.length_c   1.000
_cell.angle_alpha   90.00
_cell.angle_beta   90.00
_cell.angle_gamma   90.00
#
_symmetry.space_group_name_H-M   'P 1'
#
loop_
_entity.id
_entity.type
_entity.pdbx_description
1 polymer ?
#
loop_
_entity_poly.entity_id
_entity_poly.type
_entity_poly.pdbx_seq_one_letter_code
_entity_poly.pdbx_strand_id
1 'polypeptide(L)'
;MFGFIFRILSWLVIEIIAQFFFDYLPKKFLGYSYYEKDNKLIQERMDVLKKEQWFRPYEIYLLEISQRKSIQKLIIKANMDEILSNEEKRNEFLKELDRRLFELNSKWTKK
;
A
#
# COMPACT_ATOMS: atom_id res chain seq x y z
N MET A 1 31.35 11.05 28.94
CA MET A 1 30.27 12.06 29.02
C MET A 1 29.78 12.48 27.63
N PHE A 2 30.65 12.87 26.70
CA PHE A 2 30.25 13.29 25.33
C PHE A 2 29.52 12.23 24.47
N GLY A 3 29.89 10.94 24.57
CA GLY A 3 29.22 9.87 23.79
C GLY A 3 27.77 9.61 24.20
N PHE A 4 27.40 9.89 25.46
CA PHE A 4 26.03 9.73 25.94
C PHE A 4 25.12 10.84 25.41
N ILE A 5 25.64 12.06 25.36
CA ILE A 5 24.96 13.23 24.80
C ILE A 5 24.75 13.04 23.29
N PHE A 6 25.75 12.54 22.57
CA PHE A 6 25.64 12.24 21.14
C PHE A 6 24.57 11.18 20.84
N ARG A 7 24.48 10.14 21.67
CA ARG A 7 23.46 9.08 21.53
C ARG A 7 22.04 9.62 21.69
N ILE A 8 21.81 10.48 22.69
CA ILE A 8 20.50 11.12 22.92
C ILE A 8 20.14 12.03 21.74
N LEU A 9 21.09 12.84 21.27
CA LEU A 9 20.87 13.73 20.13
C LEU A 9 20.58 12.94 18.84
N SER A 10 21.27 11.83 18.59
CA SER A 10 21.02 10.99 17.41
C SER A 10 19.63 10.35 17.44
N TRP A 11 19.15 9.95 18.62
CA TRP A 11 17.83 9.34 18.77
C TRP A 11 16.72 10.36 18.52
N LEU A 12 16.88 11.58 19.07
CA LEU A 12 15.99 12.71 18.84
C LEU A 12 15.90 13.10 17.36
N VAL A 13 17.04 13.12 16.66
CA VAL A 13 17.07 13.41 15.21
C VAL A 13 16.37 12.32 14.41
N ILE A 14 16.56 11.04 14.74
CA ILE A 14 15.88 9.92 14.07
C ILE A 14 14.36 9.97 14.31
N GLU A 15 13.90 10.28 15.53
CA GLU A 15 12.48 10.44 15.82
C GLU A 15 11.86 11.60 15.05
N ILE A 16 12.53 12.75 14.99
CA ILE A 16 12.07 13.92 14.22
C ILE A 16 11.99 13.59 12.73
N ILE A 17 12.98 12.89 12.18
CA ILE A 17 12.96 12.45 10.78
C ILE A 17 11.82 11.45 10.57
N ALA A 18 11.64 10.46 11.44
CA ALA A 18 10.56 9.48 11.32
C ALA A 18 9.18 10.15 11.38
N GLN A 19 8.94 11.05 12.35
CA GLN A 19 7.72 11.83 12.44
C GLN A 19 7.51 12.70 11.20
N PHE A 20 8.55 13.39 10.73
CA PHE A 20 8.46 14.21 9.52
C PHE A 20 8.09 13.36 8.30
N PHE A 21 8.67 12.17 8.15
CA PHE A 21 8.31 11.25 7.07
C PHE A 21 6.87 10.76 7.22
N PHE A 22 6.42 10.37 8.42
CA PHE A 22 5.03 9.95 8.65
C PHE A 22 4.00 11.08 8.48
N ASP A 23 4.34 12.33 8.82
CA ASP A 23 3.41 13.46 8.72
C ASP A 23 3.40 14.13 7.34
N TYR A 24 4.56 14.24 6.67
CA TYR A 24 4.67 15.00 5.41
C TYR A 24 4.62 14.15 4.14
N LEU A 25 5.12 12.91 4.13
CA LEU A 25 5.01 12.06 2.92
C LEU A 25 3.55 11.77 2.53
N PRO A 26 2.64 11.39 3.44
CA PRO A 26 1.27 11.16 3.03
C PRO A 26 0.57 12.45 2.60
N LYS A 27 0.87 13.60 3.23
CA LYS A 27 0.22 14.89 2.91
C LYS A 27 0.66 15.51 1.58
N LYS A 28 1.93 15.37 1.17
CA LYS A 28 2.45 16.03 -0.06
C LYS A 28 2.24 15.21 -1.34
N PHE A 29 2.07 13.88 -1.23
CA PHE A 29 1.84 13.01 -2.38
C PHE A 29 0.35 12.69 -2.66
N LEU A 30 -0.56 12.95 -1.72
CA LEU A 30 -1.97 12.54 -1.80
C LEU A 30 -2.92 13.75 -1.63
N GLY A 31 -3.12 14.55 -2.70
CA GLY A 31 -4.03 15.72 -2.69
C GLY A 31 -5.40 15.42 -2.06
N TYR A 32 -5.78 16.19 -1.04
CA TYR A 32 -6.47 15.64 0.13
C TYR A 32 -8.01 15.61 0.14
N SER A 33 -8.77 16.28 -0.74
CA SER A 33 -10.24 16.39 -0.49
C SER A 33 -11.14 15.38 -1.20
N TYR A 34 -10.76 14.85 -2.37
CA TYR A 34 -11.52 13.78 -3.06
C TYR A 34 -11.04 12.38 -2.65
N TYR A 35 -9.82 12.29 -2.13
CA TYR A 35 -9.12 11.03 -1.85
C TYR A 35 -9.40 10.48 -0.44
N GLU A 36 -9.95 11.25 0.51
CA GLU A 36 -10.16 10.75 1.88
C GLU A 36 -11.18 9.61 1.95
N LYS A 37 -12.34 9.75 1.28
CA LYS A 37 -13.36 8.69 1.24
C LYS A 37 -12.87 7.45 0.52
N ASP A 38 -12.22 7.64 -0.63
CA ASP A 38 -11.66 6.55 -1.42
C ASP A 38 -10.50 5.87 -0.69
N ASN A 39 -9.63 6.62 0.00
CA ASN A 39 -8.56 6.07 0.82
C ASN A 39 -9.11 5.27 2.00
N LYS A 40 -10.14 5.77 2.68
CA LYS A 40 -10.77 5.03 3.77
C LYS A 40 -11.37 3.71 3.28
N LEU A 41 -12.10 3.75 2.16
CA LEU A 41 -12.66 2.54 1.55
C LEU A 41 -11.56 1.56 1.09
N ILE A 42 -10.47 2.06 0.51
CA ILE A 42 -9.31 1.24 0.13
C ILE A 42 -8.71 0.59 1.38
N GLN A 43 -8.50 1.34 2.46
CA GLN A 43 -7.95 0.81 3.71
C GLN A 43 -8.84 -0.27 4.30
N GLU A 44 -10.15 -0.02 4.40
CA GLU A 44 -11.12 -1.00 4.91
C GLU A 44 -11.09 -2.30 4.10
N ARG A 45 -11.10 -2.20 2.76
CA ARG A 45 -11.02 -3.37 1.87
C ARG A 45 -9.68 -4.09 1.95
N MET A 46 -8.59 -3.35 2.08
CA MET A 46 -7.25 -3.91 2.27
C MET A 46 -7.13 -4.66 3.59
N ASP A 47 -7.75 -4.17 4.65
CA ASP A 47 -7.74 -4.84 5.95
C ASP A 47 -8.59 -6.13 5.95
N VAL A 48 -9.62 -6.20 5.11
CA VAL A 48 -10.33 -7.46 4.83
C VAL A 48 -9.41 -8.41 4.07
N LEU A 49 -8.80 -7.96 2.96
CA LEU A 49 -7.91 -8.78 2.15
C LEU A 49 -6.73 -9.34 2.95
N LYS A 50 -6.08 -8.56 3.83
CA LYS A 50 -4.97 -9.03 4.67
C LYS A 50 -5.34 -10.18 5.62
N LYS A 51 -6.61 -10.31 6.00
CA LYS A 51 -7.06 -11.41 6.87
C LYS A 51 -7.17 -12.73 6.11
N GLU A 52 -7.22 -12.68 4.79
CA GLU A 52 -7.40 -13.83 3.94
C GLU A 52 -6.09 -14.57 3.66
N GLN A 53 -6.09 -15.90 3.82
CA GLN A 53 -4.89 -16.71 3.62
C GLN A 53 -4.35 -16.65 2.18
N TRP A 54 -5.25 -16.61 1.19
CA TRP A 54 -4.91 -16.52 -0.22
C TRP A 54 -4.28 -15.18 -0.62
N PHE A 55 -4.40 -14.15 0.23
CA PHE A 55 -3.82 -12.84 -0.01
C PHE A 55 -2.44 -12.64 0.63
N ARG A 56 -2.02 -13.53 1.55
CA ARG A 56 -0.70 -13.44 2.22
C ARG A 56 0.49 -13.22 1.30
N PRO A 57 0.61 -13.87 0.12
CA PRO A 57 1.72 -13.63 -0.80
C PRO A 57 1.85 -12.16 -1.26
N TYR A 58 0.76 -11.39 -1.19
CA TYR A 58 0.70 -9.99 -1.60
C TYR A 58 1.06 -9.00 -0.49
N GLU A 59 1.33 -9.47 0.73
CA GLU A 59 1.72 -8.60 1.84
C GLU A 59 3.02 -7.84 1.56
N ILE A 60 3.95 -8.46 0.84
CA ILE A 60 5.21 -7.81 0.42
C ILE A 60 4.99 -6.64 -0.53
N TYR A 61 3.84 -6.59 -1.21
CA TYR A 61 3.47 -5.56 -2.18
C TYR A 61 2.50 -4.51 -1.60
N LEU A 62 2.25 -4.51 -0.29
CA LEU A 62 1.29 -3.60 0.33
C LEU A 62 1.61 -2.12 0.05
N LEU A 63 2.90 -1.77 -0.03
CA LEU A 63 3.33 -0.41 -0.33
C LEU A 63 2.93 -0.02 -1.76
N GLU A 64 3.22 -0.88 -2.73
CA GLU A 64 2.89 -0.70 -4.15
C GLU A 64 1.38 -0.66 -4.36
N ILE A 65 0.65 -1.55 -3.70
CA ILE A 65 -0.80 -1.61 -3.71
C ILE A 65 -1.39 -0.30 -3.17
N SER A 66 -0.83 0.21 -2.06
CA SER A 66 -1.29 1.45 -1.42
C SER A 66 -0.93 2.71 -2.20
N GLN A 67 0.10 2.71 -3.05
CA GLN A 67 0.57 3.91 -3.76
C GLN A 67 0.08 3.98 -5.20
N ARG A 68 -0.19 2.84 -5.85
CA ARG A 68 -0.55 2.81 -7.27
C ARG A 68 -2.03 3.06 -7.49
N LYS A 69 -2.34 4.20 -8.12
CA LYS A 69 -3.72 4.57 -8.52
C LYS A 69 -4.43 3.51 -9.35
N SER A 70 -3.71 2.77 -10.21
CA SER A 70 -4.31 1.67 -10.99
C SER A 70 -4.76 0.53 -10.09
N ILE A 71 -3.96 0.15 -9.10
CA ILE A 71 -4.30 -0.92 -8.15
C ILE A 71 -5.39 -0.45 -7.18
N GLN A 72 -5.30 0.77 -6.67
CA GLN A 72 -6.35 1.40 -5.86
C GLN A 72 -7.71 1.38 -6.57
N LYS A 73 -7.75 1.72 -7.87
CA LYS A 73 -8.98 1.63 -8.68
C LYS A 73 -9.50 0.20 -8.82
N LEU A 74 -8.61 -0.80 -8.86
CA LEU A 74 -9.02 -2.22 -8.87
C LEU A 74 -9.72 -2.55 -7.55
N ILE A 75 -9.11 -2.19 -6.42
CA ILE A 75 -9.65 -2.45 -5.07
C ILE A 75 -10.99 -1.74 -4.86
N ILE A 76 -11.17 -0.50 -5.32
CA ILE A 76 -12.44 0.23 -5.22
C ILE A 76 -13.54 -0.42 -6.07
N LYS A 77 -13.21 -0.94 -7.26
CA LYS A 77 -14.17 -1.58 -8.16
C LYS A 77 -14.47 -3.04 -7.81
N ALA A 78 -13.60 -3.66 -7.01
CA ALA A 78 -13.75 -5.04 -6.58
C ALA A 78 -15.08 -5.25 -5.85
N ASN A 79 -15.80 -6.30 -6.19
CA ASN A 79 -16.93 -6.76 -5.39
C ASN A 79 -16.38 -7.69 -4.30
N MET A 80 -16.21 -7.14 -3.09
CA MET A 80 -15.54 -7.85 -1.99
C MET A 80 -16.27 -9.14 -1.62
N ASP A 81 -17.61 -9.11 -1.54
CA ASP A 81 -18.41 -10.27 -1.16
C ASP A 81 -18.24 -11.42 -2.18
N GLU A 82 -18.19 -11.07 -3.46
CA GLU A 82 -18.01 -12.02 -4.56
C GLU A 82 -16.59 -12.61 -4.58
N ILE A 83 -15.56 -11.80 -4.37
CA ILE A 83 -14.16 -12.28 -4.32
C ILE A 83 -13.89 -13.14 -3.07
N LEU A 84 -14.53 -12.82 -1.96
CA LEU A 84 -14.39 -13.60 -0.72
C LEU A 84 -15.10 -14.95 -0.84
N SER A 85 -16.31 -14.99 -1.43
CA SER A 85 -17.13 -16.19 -1.50
C SER A 85 -16.89 -17.08 -2.73
N ASN A 86 -16.36 -16.54 -3.82
CA ASN A 86 -16.19 -17.27 -5.10
C ASN A 86 -14.72 -17.31 -5.54
N GLU A 87 -14.20 -18.53 -5.72
CA GLU A 87 -12.81 -18.77 -6.12
C GLU A 87 -12.48 -18.31 -7.56
N GLU A 88 -13.41 -18.47 -8.51
CA GLU A 88 -13.20 -18.00 -9.89
C GLU A 88 -13.04 -16.48 -9.93
N LYS A 89 -13.90 -15.78 -9.19
CA LYS A 89 -13.87 -14.31 -9.09
C LYS A 89 -12.66 -13.81 -8.33
N ARG A 90 -12.23 -14.54 -7.31
CA ARG A 90 -10.97 -14.32 -6.62
C ARG A 90 -9.78 -14.44 -7.55
N ASN A 91 -9.71 -15.51 -8.33
CA ASN A 91 -8.61 -15.74 -9.27
C ASN A 91 -8.59 -14.69 -10.38
N GLU A 92 -9.75 -14.24 -10.86
CA GLU A 92 -9.88 -13.13 -11.81
C GLU A 92 -9.30 -11.83 -11.22
N PHE A 93 -9.66 -11.51 -9.97
CA PHE A 93 -9.12 -10.35 -9.25
C PHE A 93 -7.61 -10.44 -9.04
N LEU A 94 -7.10 -11.59 -8.57
CA LEU A 94 -5.67 -11.79 -8.32
C LEU A 94 -4.86 -11.71 -9.61
N LYS A 95 -5.35 -12.28 -10.72
CA LYS A 95 -4.70 -12.19 -12.03
C LYS A 95 -4.60 -10.74 -12.52
N GLU A 96 -5.64 -9.95 -12.30
CA GLU A 96 -5.64 -8.53 -12.65
C GLU A 96 -4.72 -7.72 -11.72
N LEU A 97 -4.66 -8.07 -10.44
CA LEU A 97 -3.75 -7.49 -9.46
C LEU A 97 -2.29 -7.77 -9.83
N ASP A 98 -1.96 -9.03 -10.14
CA ASP A 98 -0.65 -9.46 -10.64
C ASP A 98 -0.27 -8.68 -11.89
N ARG A 99 -1.17 -8.62 -12.89
CA ARG A 99 -0.92 -7.85 -14.11
C ARG A 99 -0.51 -6.41 -13.79
N ARG A 100 -1.22 -5.72 -12.90
CA ARG A 100 -0.94 -4.32 -12.54
C ARG A 100 0.31 -4.14 -11.67
N LEU A 101 0.67 -5.15 -10.88
CA LEU A 101 1.92 -5.17 -10.13
C LEU A 101 3.10 -5.33 -11.10
N PHE A 102 3.03 -6.31 -12.00
CA PHE A 102 4.13 -6.76 -12.87
C PHE A 102 4.19 -6.09 -14.25
N GLU A 103 3.18 -5.33 -14.69
CA GLU A 103 3.23 -4.49 -15.91
C GLU A 103 4.41 -3.49 -15.89
N LEU A 104 5.00 -3.23 -14.72
CA LEU A 104 6.16 -2.34 -14.55
C LEU A 104 7.52 -3.06 -14.65
N ASN A 105 7.60 -4.39 -14.58
CA ASN A 105 8.89 -5.07 -14.71
C ASN A 105 9.33 -5.24 -16.18
N SER A 106 8.39 -5.11 -17.13
CA SER A 106 8.68 -5.18 -18.57
C SER A 106 9.28 -3.89 -19.15
N LYS A 107 9.17 -2.76 -18.43
CA LYS A 107 9.78 -1.48 -18.86
C LYS A 107 11.29 -1.41 -18.65
N TRP A 108 11.86 -2.31 -17.85
CA TRP A 108 13.30 -2.39 -17.58
C TRP A 108 14.00 -3.55 -18.28
N THR A 109 13.26 -4.46 -18.93
CA THR A 109 13.78 -5.62 -19.70
C THR A 109 13.82 -5.38 -21.22
N LYS A 110 13.65 -4.13 -21.66
CA LYS A 110 13.99 -3.68 -23.03
C LYS A 110 15.11 -2.64 -22.95
N LYS A 111 16.33 -3.09 -22.69
CA LYS A 111 17.54 -2.36 -23.08
C LYS A 111 18.66 -3.36 -23.38
#